data_AF-A0A351SVD5-F1
#
_entry.id   AF-A0A351SVD5-F1
#
_cell.length_a   1.000
_cell.length_b   1.000
_cell.length_c   1.000
_cell.angle_alpha   90.00
_cell.angle_beta   90.00
_cell.angle_gamma   90.00
#
_symmetry.space_group_name_H-M   'P 1'
#
loop_
_entity.id
_entity.type
_entity.pdbx_description
1 polymer ?
#
loop_
_entity_poly.entity_id
_entity_poly.type
_entity_poly.pdbx_seq_one_letter_code
_entity_poly.pdbx_strand_id
1 'polypeptide(L)'
;MAQDQFSTLLYRTSVCGSLLGATATLYFLGGISGYIGNPFLNAAAGAAVLLAALYFLYVFLVYLPDKSLLGSLLWLLILLVLGAEIVLGFLPPTARDELTHHLAIPRLYVKAGRILEVPFALYSYYPMLLDMLYMPWVRWGWDS
;
A
#
# COMPACT_ATOMS: atom_id res chain seq x y z
N MET A 1 -24.57 -18.23 -9.55
CA MET A 1 -23.50 -18.95 -8.83
C MET A 1 -22.11 -18.38 -9.13
N ALA A 2 -21.58 -18.42 -10.36
CA ALA A 2 -20.27 -17.81 -10.69
C ALA A 2 -20.29 -16.26 -10.70
N GLN A 3 -21.36 -15.64 -11.24
CA GLN A 3 -21.54 -14.18 -11.24
C GLN A 3 -21.60 -13.58 -9.81
N ASP A 4 -22.19 -14.32 -8.86
CA ASP A 4 -22.32 -13.91 -7.46
C ASP A 4 -20.96 -13.95 -6.74
N GLN A 5 -20.12 -14.94 -7.06
CA GLN A 5 -18.78 -15.06 -6.48
C GLN A 5 -17.86 -13.93 -6.93
N PHE A 6 -17.85 -13.59 -8.22
CA PHE A 6 -17.06 -12.48 -8.74
C PHE A 6 -17.50 -11.14 -8.12
N SER A 7 -18.81 -10.89 -8.07
CA SER A 7 -19.37 -9.66 -7.48
C SER A 7 -19.02 -9.55 -5.98
N THR A 8 -19.05 -10.68 -5.27
CA THR A 8 -18.68 -10.75 -3.85
C THR A 8 -17.19 -10.52 -3.64
N LEU A 9 -16.32 -11.12 -4.47
CA LEU A 9 -14.88 -10.90 -4.43
C LEU A 9 -14.53 -9.45 -4.70
N LEU A 10 -15.13 -8.85 -5.74
CA LEU A 10 -14.92 -7.44 -6.08
C LEU A 10 -15.36 -6.50 -4.95
N TYR A 11 -16.54 -6.75 -4.37
CA TYR A 11 -17.02 -5.96 -3.23
C TYR A 11 -16.10 -6.09 -2.00
N ARG A 12 -15.65 -7.31 -1.68
CA ARG A 12 -14.80 -7.53 -0.50
C ARG A 12 -13.42 -6.91 -0.67
N THR A 13 -12.85 -6.99 -1.87
CA THR A 13 -11.55 -6.36 -2.19
C THR A 13 -11.65 -4.84 -2.26
N SER A 14 -12.78 -4.27 -2.72
CA SER A 14 -12.99 -2.81 -2.73
C SER A 14 -13.07 -2.21 -1.32
N VAL A 15 -13.53 -2.97 -0.33
CA VAL A 15 -13.47 -2.57 1.09
C VAL A 15 -12.02 -2.39 1.55
N CYS A 16 -11.09 -3.26 1.14
CA CYS A 16 -9.67 -3.08 1.44
C CYS A 16 -9.15 -1.76 0.87
N GLY A 17 -9.43 -1.49 -0.40
CA GLY A 17 -9.01 -0.25 -1.06
C GLY A 17 -9.60 0.99 -0.41
N SER A 18 -10.88 0.94 -0.02
CA SER A 18 -11.55 2.04 0.68
C SER A 18 -10.94 2.30 2.06
N LEU A 19 -10.62 1.24 2.81
CA LEU A 19 -9.95 1.35 4.11
C LEU A 19 -8.56 1.98 3.98
N LEU A 20 -7.76 1.53 3.01
CA LEU A 20 -6.43 2.08 2.74
C LEU A 20 -6.52 3.55 2.29
N GLY A 21 -7.44 3.89 1.40
CA GLY A 21 -7.66 5.28 0.95
C GLY A 21 -8.10 6.22 2.07
N ALA A 22 -9.01 5.77 2.94
CA ALA A 22 -9.43 6.53 4.12
C ALA A 22 -8.26 6.74 5.11
N THR A 23 -7.50 5.67 5.37
CA THR A 23 -6.32 5.73 6.25
C THR A 23 -5.27 6.69 5.71
N ALA A 24 -4.97 6.60 4.41
CA ALA A 24 -4.05 7.49 3.70
C ALA A 24 -4.46 8.96 3.82
N THR A 25 -5.75 9.23 3.64
CA THR A 25 -6.30 10.60 3.75
C THR A 25 -6.15 11.14 5.18
N LEU A 26 -6.46 10.33 6.20
CA LEU A 26 -6.28 10.72 7.60
C LEU A 26 -4.80 10.93 7.93
N TYR A 27 -3.91 10.08 7.43
CA TYR A 27 -2.48 10.21 7.61
C TYR A 27 -1.94 11.49 6.95
N PHE A 28 -2.38 11.80 5.74
CA PHE A 28 -2.05 13.04 5.04
C PHE A 28 -2.45 14.29 5.84
N LEU A 29 -3.69 14.34 6.33
CA LEU A 29 -4.18 15.45 7.16
C LEU A 29 -3.39 15.57 8.48
N GLY A 30 -3.10 14.44 9.12
CA GLY A 30 -2.20 14.39 10.27
C GLY A 30 -0.80 14.88 9.93
N GLY A 31 -0.29 14.55 8.75
CA GLY A 31 1.01 14.94 8.24
C GLY A 31 1.13 16.45 8.01
N ILE A 32 0.14 17.08 7.38
CA ILE A 32 0.05 18.55 7.24
C ILE A 32 0.03 19.22 8.62
N SER A 33 -0.69 18.61 9.57
CA SER A 33 -0.83 19.13 10.94
C SER A 33 0.40 18.89 11.83
N GLY A 34 1.45 18.22 11.32
CA GLY A 34 2.70 17.98 12.04
C GLY A 34 2.73 16.74 12.94
N TYR A 35 1.84 15.77 12.69
CA TYR A 35 1.76 14.52 13.47
C TYR A 35 2.50 13.34 12.85
N ILE A 36 3.39 13.55 11.87
CA ILE A 36 4.21 12.45 11.30
C ILE A 36 5.05 11.77 12.39
N GLY A 37 5.49 12.55 13.38
CA GLY A 37 6.21 12.04 14.53
C GLY A 37 5.40 11.18 15.51
N ASN A 38 4.07 11.22 15.42
CA ASN A 38 3.18 10.64 16.42
C ASN A 38 3.17 9.10 16.33
N PRO A 39 3.52 8.37 17.41
CA PRO A 39 3.59 6.91 17.37
C PRO A 39 2.22 6.26 17.17
N PHE A 40 1.13 6.85 17.69
CA PHE A 40 -0.22 6.32 17.52
C PHE A 40 -0.70 6.44 16.08
N LEU A 41 -0.42 7.57 15.41
CA LEU A 41 -0.76 7.75 13.99
C LEU A 41 -0.04 6.71 13.11
N ASN A 42 1.26 6.51 13.35
CA ASN A 42 2.06 5.53 12.63
C ASN A 42 1.63 4.08 12.90
N ALA A 43 1.36 3.74 14.17
CA ALA A 43 0.87 2.42 14.56
C ALA A 43 -0.52 2.14 13.96
N ALA A 44 -1.43 3.12 13.97
CA ALA A 44 -2.76 2.99 13.38
C ALA A 44 -2.68 2.79 11.85
N ALA A 45 -1.81 3.53 11.16
CA ALA A 45 -1.58 3.36 9.73
C ALA A 45 -0.99 1.97 9.40
N GLY A 46 0.05 1.55 10.14
CA GLY A 46 0.62 0.22 9.99
C GLY A 46 -0.39 -0.90 10.26
N ALA A 47 -1.21 -0.76 11.32
CA ALA A 47 -2.27 -1.70 11.64
C ALA A 47 -3.34 -1.76 10.53
N ALA A 48 -3.76 -0.63 9.98
CA ALA A 48 -4.72 -0.59 8.88
C ALA A 48 -4.17 -1.29 7.61
N VAL A 49 -2.90 -1.07 7.29
CA VAL A 49 -2.23 -1.78 6.18
C VAL A 49 -2.17 -3.27 6.42
N LEU A 50 -1.75 -3.70 7.62
CA LEU A 50 -1.69 -5.12 7.99
C LEU A 50 -3.07 -5.79 7.97
N LEU A 51 -4.09 -5.15 8.54
CA LEU A 51 -5.46 -5.67 8.54
C LEU A 51 -6.03 -5.75 7.12
N ALA A 52 -5.80 -4.73 6.28
CA ALA A 52 -6.21 -4.76 4.88
C ALA A 52 -5.53 -5.88 4.11
N ALA A 53 -4.22 -6.10 4.33
CA ALA A 53 -3.45 -7.17 3.70
C ALA A 53 -3.93 -8.56 4.15
N LEU A 54 -4.10 -8.78 5.47
CA LEU A 54 -4.60 -10.05 6.00
C LEU A 54 -6.02 -10.35 5.52
N TYR A 55 -6.90 -9.36 5.51
CA TYR A 55 -8.26 -9.50 5.00
C TYR A 55 -8.27 -9.77 3.49
N PHE A 56 -7.44 -9.05 2.72
CA PHE A 56 -7.27 -9.32 1.29
C PHE A 56 -6.80 -10.75 1.04
N LEU A 57 -5.76 -11.21 1.74
CA LEU A 57 -5.24 -12.57 1.60
C LEU A 57 -6.31 -13.61 1.98
N TYR A 58 -7.04 -13.40 3.07
CA TYR A 58 -8.13 -14.28 3.47
C TYR A 58 -9.20 -14.38 2.38
N VAL A 59 -9.70 -13.24 1.88
CA VAL A 59 -10.71 -13.20 0.82
C VAL A 59 -10.14 -13.85 -0.45
N PHE A 60 -8.96 -13.44 -0.89
CA PHE A 60 -8.30 -13.96 -2.07
C PHE A 60 -8.21 -15.49 -2.00
N LEU A 61 -7.66 -16.04 -0.90
CA LEU A 61 -7.45 -17.47 -0.72
C LEU A 61 -8.76 -18.29 -0.61
N VAL A 62 -9.80 -17.76 0.04
CA VAL A 62 -11.07 -18.47 0.22
C VAL A 62 -11.86 -18.56 -1.08
N TYR A 63 -11.79 -17.51 -1.91
CA TYR A 63 -12.49 -17.46 -3.20
C TYR A 63 -11.64 -18.00 -4.37
N LEU A 64 -10.48 -18.62 -4.09
CA LEU A 64 -9.53 -19.18 -5.07
C LEU A 64 -10.10 -20.29 -5.98
N PRO A 65 -10.75 -21.37 -5.50
CA PRO A 65 -10.79 -22.59 -6.33
C PRO A 65 -11.94 -22.60 -7.34
N ASP A 66 -11.65 -22.23 -8.58
CA ASP A 66 -12.40 -22.73 -9.74
C ASP A 66 -11.82 -24.11 -10.13
N LYS A 67 -12.70 -25.10 -10.30
CA LYS A 67 -12.32 -26.48 -10.67
C LYS A 67 -12.08 -26.64 -12.19
N SER A 68 -12.32 -25.60 -12.98
CA SER A 68 -12.07 -25.64 -14.42
C SER A 68 -10.56 -25.66 -14.73
N LEU A 69 -10.17 -26.31 -15.85
CA LEU A 69 -8.77 -26.34 -16.29
C LEU A 69 -8.25 -24.93 -16.63
N LEU A 70 -9.07 -24.12 -17.29
CA LEU A 70 -8.75 -22.72 -17.60
C LEU A 70 -8.59 -21.89 -16.32
N GLY A 71 -9.52 -22.03 -15.36
CA GLY A 71 -9.43 -21.36 -14.07
C GLY A 71 -8.16 -21.74 -13.31
N SER A 72 -7.82 -23.03 -13.28
CA SER A 72 -6.59 -23.52 -12.66
C SER A 72 -5.33 -22.96 -13.34
N LEU A 73 -5.31 -22.87 -14.68
CA LEU A 73 -4.21 -22.27 -15.43
C LEU A 73 -4.06 -20.78 -15.13
N LEU A 74 -5.17 -20.03 -15.11
CA LEU A 74 -5.17 -18.61 -14.78
C LEU A 74 -4.67 -18.36 -13.35
N TRP A 75 -5.07 -19.20 -12.40
CA TRP A 75 -4.58 -19.12 -11.03
C TRP A 75 -3.10 -19.39 -10.90
N LEU A 76 -2.58 -20.41 -11.60
CA LEU A 76 -1.15 -20.68 -11.64
C LEU A 76 -0.38 -19.49 -12.20
N LEU A 77 -0.89 -18.85 -13.26
CA LEU A 77 -0.28 -17.65 -13.84
C LEU A 77 -0.28 -16.48 -12.85
N ILE A 78 -1.40 -16.23 -12.17
CA ILE A 78 -1.50 -15.19 -11.14
C ILE A 78 -0.48 -15.43 -10.02
N LEU A 79 -0.38 -16.67 -9.52
CA LEU A 79 0.57 -17.03 -8.46
C LEU A 79 2.02 -16.90 -8.93
N LEU A 80 2.32 -17.22 -10.20
CA LEU A 80 3.64 -17.04 -10.78
C LEU A 80 4.02 -15.57 -10.85
N VAL A 81 3.12 -14.71 -11.34
CA VAL A 81 3.33 -13.26 -11.37
C VAL A 81 3.52 -12.72 -9.95
N LEU A 82 2.65 -13.06 -9.01
CA LEU A 82 2.80 -12.64 -7.61
C LEU A 82 4.12 -13.12 -6.99
N GLY A 83 4.53 -14.36 -7.26
CA GLY A 83 5.80 -14.89 -6.80
C GLY A 83 7.00 -14.13 -7.39
N ALA A 84 6.95 -13.79 -8.67
CA ALA A 84 7.97 -12.95 -9.32
C ALA A 84 8.04 -11.56 -8.69
N GLU A 85 6.90 -10.90 -8.47
CA GLU A 85 6.83 -9.58 -7.81
C GLU A 85 7.41 -9.61 -6.39
N ILE A 86 7.13 -10.67 -5.61
CA ILE A 86 7.71 -10.82 -4.26
C ILE A 86 9.24 -10.94 -4.35
N VAL A 87 9.76 -11.73 -5.29
CA VAL A 87 11.21 -11.87 -5.48
C VAL A 87 11.84 -10.54 -5.92
N LEU A 88 11.21 -9.84 -6.86
CA LEU A 88 11.66 -8.52 -7.32
C LEU A 88 11.60 -7.47 -6.22
N GLY A 89 10.61 -7.54 -5.32
CA GLY A 89 10.49 -6.63 -4.18
C GLY A 89 11.61 -6.75 -3.14
N PHE A 90 12.40 -7.83 -3.17
CA PHE A 90 13.62 -7.95 -2.35
C PHE A 90 14.86 -7.35 -3.03
N LEU A 91 14.77 -6.98 -4.30
CA LEU A 91 15.85 -6.27 -4.98
C LEU A 91 15.80 -4.77 -4.61
N PRO A 92 16.95 -4.10 -4.55
CA PRO A 92 16.96 -2.66 -4.29
C PRO A 92 16.22 -1.93 -5.42
N PRO A 93 15.39 -0.91 -5.09
CA PRO A 93 14.69 -0.13 -6.10
C PRO A 93 15.71 0.62 -6.97
N THR A 94 15.69 0.37 -8.28
CA THR A 94 16.60 1.01 -9.24
C THR A 94 15.94 2.15 -10.01
N ALA A 95 14.61 2.23 -9.98
CA ALA A 95 13.88 3.26 -10.71
C ALA A 95 13.98 4.61 -9.98
N ARG A 96 14.29 5.66 -10.74
CA ARG A 96 14.44 7.02 -10.21
C ARG A 96 13.16 7.50 -9.52
N ASP A 97 12.01 7.16 -10.10
CA ASP A 97 10.70 7.57 -9.59
C ASP A 97 10.41 6.88 -8.26
N GLU A 98 10.64 5.58 -8.14
CA GLU A 98 10.45 4.83 -6.87
C GLU A 98 11.34 5.39 -5.75
N LEU A 99 12.62 5.63 -6.04
CA LEU A 99 13.56 6.24 -5.09
C LEU A 99 13.11 7.63 -4.65
N THR A 100 12.40 8.35 -5.51
CA THR A 100 11.98 9.72 -5.28
C THR A 100 10.65 9.78 -4.52
N HIS A 101 9.64 9.02 -4.97
CA HIS A 101 8.29 8.99 -4.41
C HIS A 101 8.18 8.18 -3.12
N HIS A 102 8.87 7.04 -3.02
CA HIS A 102 8.78 6.17 -1.85
C HIS A 102 9.87 6.45 -0.82
N LEU A 103 11.05 6.93 -1.22
CA LEU A 103 12.17 7.11 -0.29
C LEU A 103 12.49 8.57 -0.02
N ALA A 104 12.85 9.35 -1.04
CA ALA A 104 13.41 10.69 -0.83
C ALA A 104 12.42 11.66 -0.18
N ILE A 105 11.21 11.81 -0.73
CA ILE A 105 10.20 12.72 -0.18
C ILE A 105 9.70 12.27 1.19
N PRO A 106 9.32 10.99 1.39
CA PRO A 106 8.97 10.50 2.71
C PRO A 106 10.04 10.74 3.77
N ARG A 107 11.33 10.53 3.45
CA ARG A 107 12.44 10.83 4.36
C ARG A 107 12.50 12.30 4.75
N LEU A 108 12.26 13.23 3.81
CA LEU A 108 12.21 14.67 4.12
C LEU A 108 11.08 14.98 5.10
N TYR A 109 9.89 14.41 4.88
CA TYR A 109 8.73 14.60 5.75
C TYR A 109 8.94 13.99 7.14
N VAL A 110 9.50 12.78 7.23
CA VAL A 110 9.86 12.14 8.51
C VAL A 110 10.85 13.00 9.29
N LYS A 111 11.90 13.51 8.63
CA LYS A 111 12.91 14.38 9.26
C LYS A 111 12.31 15.68 9.77
N ALA A 112 11.37 16.27 9.03
CA ALA A 112 10.70 17.51 9.43
C ALA A 112 9.55 17.30 10.43
N GLY A 113 9.09 16.06 10.61
CA GLY A 113 7.92 15.75 11.44
C GLY A 113 6.58 16.22 10.85
N ARG A 114 6.58 16.75 9.63
CA ARG A 114 5.39 17.29 8.94
C ARG A 114 5.54 17.23 7.43
N ILE A 115 4.42 17.28 6.72
CA ILE A 115 4.41 17.47 5.26
C ILE A 115 4.79 18.92 5.00
N LEU A 116 5.74 19.13 4.09
CA LEU A 116 6.26 20.44 3.73
C LEU A 116 6.35 20.58 2.22
N GLU A 117 6.40 21.82 1.76
CA GLU A 117 6.59 22.11 0.35
C GLU A 117 8.00 21.71 -0.11
N VAL A 118 8.08 21.00 -1.24
CA VAL A 118 9.34 20.59 -1.86
C VAL A 118 9.41 21.19 -3.27
N PRO A 119 10.00 22.39 -3.43
CA PRO A 119 9.90 23.16 -4.69
C PRO A 119 10.44 22.47 -5.94
N PHE A 120 11.40 21.56 -5.77
CA PHE A 120 12.01 20.80 -6.87
C PHE A 120 11.26 19.49 -7.20
N ALA A 121 10.19 19.18 -6.47
CA ALA A 121 9.41 17.97 -6.60
C ALA A 121 7.95 18.31 -6.93
N LEU A 122 7.65 18.67 -8.18
CA LEU A 122 6.30 19.05 -8.61
C LEU A 122 5.22 18.02 -8.26
N TYR A 123 5.57 16.74 -8.20
CA TYR A 123 4.64 15.68 -7.82
C TYR A 123 4.24 15.72 -6.34
N SER A 124 5.02 16.36 -5.46
CA SER A 124 4.72 16.47 -4.03
C SER A 124 3.54 17.39 -3.74
N TYR A 125 3.06 18.14 -4.74
CA TYR A 125 1.88 18.99 -4.65
C TYR A 125 0.57 18.22 -4.87
N TYR A 126 0.63 16.98 -5.35
CA TYR A 126 -0.51 16.06 -5.32
C TYR A 126 -0.56 15.35 -3.95
N PRO A 127 -1.74 14.96 -3.44
CA PRO A 127 -1.89 14.45 -2.08
C PRO A 127 -1.21 13.09 -1.77
N MET A 128 -0.41 12.53 -2.70
CA MET A 128 0.45 11.32 -2.56
C MET A 128 -0.19 10.19 -1.73
N LEU A 129 -1.51 10.02 -1.79
CA LEU A 129 -2.35 9.37 -0.76
C LEU A 129 -1.79 8.04 -0.27
N LEU A 130 -1.87 6.99 -1.07
CA LEU A 130 -1.39 5.66 -0.67
C LEU A 130 0.11 5.68 -0.36
N ASP A 131 0.89 6.53 -1.02
CA ASP A 131 2.32 6.69 -0.74
C ASP A 131 2.57 7.28 0.65
N MET A 132 1.61 8.02 1.23
CA MET A 132 1.69 8.47 2.63
C MET A 132 1.70 7.30 3.61
N LEU A 133 1.13 6.15 3.25
CA LEU A 133 1.18 4.95 4.10
C LEU A 133 2.57 4.28 4.09
N TYR A 134 3.49 4.75 3.26
CA TYR A 134 4.89 4.30 3.30
C TYR A 134 5.70 4.99 4.42
N MET A 135 5.24 6.16 4.87
CA MET A 135 5.89 6.98 5.89
C MET A 135 6.23 6.26 7.21
N PRO A 136 5.33 5.43 7.80
CA PRO A 136 5.66 4.67 9.01
C PRO A 136 6.87 3.75 8.83
N TRP A 137 7.00 3.08 7.68
CA TRP A 137 8.11 2.16 7.41
C TRP A 137 9.45 2.88 7.31
N VAL A 138 9.48 4.03 6.62
CA VAL A 138 10.64 4.92 6.57
C VAL A 138 11.02 5.41 7.98
N ARG A 139 10.03 5.77 8.79
CA ARG A 139 10.26 6.19 10.18
C ARG A 139 10.83 5.06 11.04
N TRP A 140 10.42 3.82 10.82
CA TRP A 140 10.91 2.65 11.52
C TRP A 140 12.25 2.13 10.98
N GLY A 141 12.80 2.75 9.92
CA GLY A 141 14.08 2.36 9.33
C GLY A 141 14.00 1.10 8.49
N TRP A 142 12.82 0.77 7.94
CA TRP A 142 12.60 -0.37 7.05
C TRP A 142 12.71 0.04 5.57
N ASP A 143 13.50 1.07 5.31
CA ASP A 143 13.71 1.72 4.01
C ASP A 143 15.16 1.56 3.49
N SER A 144 15.88 0.59 4.07
CA SER A 144 17.29 0.25 3.78
C SER A 144 17.46 -0.58 2.53
#